data_AF-W4URM5-F1
#
_entry.id   AF-W4URM5-F1
#
_cell.length_a   1.000
_cell.length_b   1.000
_cell.length_c   1.000
_cell.angle_alpha   90.00
_cell.angle_beta   90.00
_cell.angle_gamma   90.00
#
_symmetry.space_group_name_H-M   'P 1'
#
loop_
_entity.id
_entity.type
_entity.pdbx_description
1 polymer ?
#
loop_
_entity_poly.entity_id
_entity_poly.type
_entity_poly.pdbx_seq_one_letter_code
_entity_poly.pdbx_strand_id
1 'polypeptide(L)'
;MKYHWIKEYYPLEYELMKSYIQEGRWHIAGSSWDANDTNMPSPESFFRNILLGQQFYKKEFGISSTDIFLPDCFGFSYTLPTIAAHCGLIGFSTQKLQWRHANMHGKSKMPFNIGLWEGVDGSRIMAAFNGKNYVHEWNGGDLSKDTDLRNTAKDGVNHTAYRYYGAGDRGGAPNINSALSIEKSVKGNGDVEIISATSDQLFKDYLPFDKHPELPVYKGELLMDIHATGCYSSQAAMKLYNRRNEQLGDAAERISVMADYLDGATYPKSTLTEAWQRFIWHQFHDDLTGTSIPKAYTYSWNDELISQTQFNDIIHTGVGSLASCLNTQVKGTAVVVYNSMGTQRKELAEAVVSVPQKPTGIQVFDAKGKEVPAQVINWTNGKAKLIFSASVAPLSCSVYDVRFQKNNVRTSLKATANTLENKIYKLTLNSNGDIAPSLTNGQTQN
;
A
#
# COMPACT_ATOMS: atom_id res chain seq x y z
N MET A 1 -0.94 -3.82 14.74
CA MET A 1 -2.36 -3.72 15.13
C MET A 1 -2.73 -4.63 16.31
N LYS A 2 -2.59 -5.97 16.21
CA LYS A 2 -3.11 -6.89 17.24
C LYS A 2 -2.48 -6.64 18.63
N TYR A 3 -1.16 -6.37 18.65
CA TYR A 3 -0.45 -5.93 19.86
C TYR A 3 -0.86 -4.54 20.37
N HIS A 4 -1.35 -3.66 19.50
CA HIS A 4 -1.88 -2.36 19.89
C HIS A 4 -3.26 -2.51 20.56
N TRP A 5 -4.13 -3.36 20.01
CA TRP A 5 -5.42 -3.67 20.62
C TRP A 5 -5.29 -4.40 21.96
N ILE A 6 -4.38 -5.37 22.12
CA ILE A 6 -4.19 -5.99 23.44
C ILE A 6 -3.68 -4.98 24.46
N LYS A 7 -2.81 -4.03 24.06
CA LYS A 7 -2.38 -2.92 24.93
C LYS A 7 -3.56 -2.03 25.35
N GLU A 8 -4.48 -1.74 24.45
CA GLU A 8 -5.63 -0.87 24.69
C GLU A 8 -6.72 -1.55 25.53
N TYR A 9 -7.12 -2.77 25.16
CA TYR A 9 -8.28 -3.44 25.73
C TYR A 9 -7.94 -4.43 26.86
N TYR A 10 -6.70 -4.91 26.94
CA TYR A 10 -6.25 -5.95 27.87
C TYR A 10 -4.85 -5.64 28.45
N PRO A 11 -4.70 -4.51 29.17
CA PRO A 11 -3.38 -4.01 29.58
C PRO A 11 -2.63 -4.94 30.54
N LEU A 12 -3.32 -5.77 31.34
CA LEU A 12 -2.67 -6.73 32.23
C LEU A 12 -2.07 -7.90 31.45
N GLU A 13 -2.83 -8.46 30.50
CA GLU A 13 -2.37 -9.51 29.59
C GLU A 13 -1.26 -9.00 28.67
N TYR A 14 -1.32 -7.72 28.29
CA TYR A 14 -0.26 -7.07 27.52
C TYR A 14 1.08 -7.07 28.26
N GLU A 15 1.11 -6.71 29.54
CA GLU A 15 2.35 -6.74 30.34
C GLU A 15 2.85 -8.18 30.58
N LEU A 16 1.96 -9.16 30.75
CA LEU A 16 2.33 -10.57 30.81
C LEU A 16 2.94 -11.07 29.49
N MET A 17 2.32 -10.75 28.37
CA MET A 17 2.84 -11.08 27.04
C MET A 17 4.22 -10.43 26.81
N LYS A 18 4.43 -9.20 27.28
CA LYS A 18 5.74 -8.54 27.25
C LYS A 18 6.81 -9.31 28.03
N SER A 19 6.50 -9.86 29.19
CA SER A 19 7.45 -10.70 29.92
C SER A 19 7.81 -11.95 29.13
N TYR A 20 6.83 -12.60 28.48
CA TYR A 20 7.10 -13.76 27.62
C TYR A 20 7.93 -13.42 26.38
N ILE A 21 7.77 -12.22 25.82
CA ILE A 21 8.63 -11.74 24.72
C ILE A 21 10.08 -11.56 25.23
N GLN A 22 10.27 -10.93 26.39
CA GLN A 22 11.59 -10.75 27.01
C GLN A 22 12.26 -12.08 27.38
N GLU A 23 11.47 -13.06 27.83
CA GLU A 23 11.91 -14.43 28.14
C GLU A 23 12.17 -15.28 26.87
N GLY A 24 11.87 -14.77 25.67
CA GLY A 24 12.02 -15.51 24.41
C GLY A 24 10.99 -16.62 24.20
N ARG A 25 9.92 -16.65 25.02
CA ARG A 25 8.83 -17.65 24.96
C ARG A 25 7.73 -17.26 24.00
N TRP A 26 7.64 -15.97 23.67
CA TRP A 26 6.74 -15.42 22.67
C TRP A 26 7.56 -14.72 21.59
N HIS A 27 7.56 -15.26 20.38
CA HIS A 27 8.24 -14.64 19.25
C HIS A 27 7.29 -13.73 18.47
N ILE A 28 7.75 -12.51 18.15
CA ILE A 28 7.01 -11.60 17.28
C ILE A 28 7.31 -11.97 15.83
N ALA A 29 6.36 -12.65 15.19
CA ALA A 29 6.40 -12.96 13.77
C ALA A 29 5.72 -11.87 12.93
N GLY A 30 6.27 -11.63 11.74
CA GLY A 30 5.79 -10.61 10.83
C GLY A 30 6.23 -9.19 11.22
N SER A 31 6.24 -8.31 10.23
CA SER A 31 6.91 -7.01 10.30
C SER A 31 5.98 -5.81 10.09
N SER A 32 4.75 -6.05 9.64
CA SER A 32 3.79 -5.03 9.23
C SER A 32 2.80 -4.65 10.33
N TRP A 33 2.18 -3.47 10.18
CA TRP A 33 1.11 -3.00 11.07
C TRP A 33 -0.08 -3.95 11.07
N ASP A 34 -0.42 -4.51 9.92
CA ASP A 34 -1.36 -5.63 9.77
C ASP A 34 -0.85 -6.64 8.72
N ALA A 35 -1.43 -7.84 8.63
CA ALA A 35 -1.19 -8.81 7.56
C ALA A 35 -1.85 -8.32 6.26
N ASN A 36 -1.25 -7.30 5.67
CA ASN A 36 -1.78 -6.57 4.54
C ASN A 36 -1.71 -7.39 3.23
N ASP A 37 -2.66 -7.15 2.33
CA ASP A 37 -2.55 -7.60 0.95
C ASP A 37 -1.28 -7.05 0.31
N THR A 38 -0.73 -7.79 -0.64
CA THR A 38 0.58 -7.45 -1.24
C THR A 38 0.51 -6.96 -2.67
N ASN A 39 -0.70 -6.88 -3.25
CA ASN A 39 -0.91 -6.55 -4.65
C ASN A 39 -1.59 -5.19 -4.83
N MET A 40 -2.58 -4.88 -3.98
CA MET A 40 -3.40 -3.67 -4.07
C MET A 40 -2.74 -2.42 -3.47
N PRO A 41 -2.10 -2.49 -2.28
CA PRO A 41 -1.45 -1.32 -1.71
C PRO A 41 -0.33 -0.77 -2.60
N SER A 42 -0.12 0.55 -2.56
CA SER A 42 1.09 1.15 -3.15
C SER A 42 2.35 0.63 -2.43
N PRO A 43 3.53 0.66 -3.11
CA PRO A 43 4.80 0.37 -2.46
C PRO A 43 5.04 1.23 -1.22
N GLU A 44 4.68 2.52 -1.26
CA GLU A 44 4.81 3.43 -0.11
C GLU A 44 3.96 2.94 1.07
N SER A 45 2.71 2.56 0.84
CA SER A 45 1.85 1.98 1.87
C SER A 45 2.40 0.70 2.47
N PHE A 46 3.08 -0.12 1.65
CA PHE A 46 3.74 -1.32 2.13
C PHE A 46 4.94 -0.96 3.03
N PHE A 47 5.76 0.01 2.62
CA PHE A 47 6.82 0.57 3.47
C PHE A 47 6.26 1.14 4.77
N ARG A 48 5.10 1.84 4.73
CA ARG A 48 4.42 2.34 5.93
C ARG A 48 3.89 1.24 6.83
N ASN A 49 3.31 0.18 6.27
CA ASN A 49 2.91 -0.99 7.04
C ASN A 49 4.10 -1.52 7.85
N ILE A 50 5.24 -1.76 7.20
CA ILE A 50 6.45 -2.26 7.86
C ILE A 50 6.99 -1.22 8.86
N LEU A 51 7.09 0.05 8.47
CA LEU A 51 7.59 1.12 9.34
C LEU A 51 6.77 1.21 10.62
N LEU A 52 5.45 1.28 10.52
CA LEU A 52 4.55 1.40 11.67
C LEU A 52 4.61 0.15 12.57
N GLY A 53 4.65 -1.05 11.98
CA GLY A 53 4.82 -2.31 12.72
C GLY A 53 6.15 -2.36 13.47
N GLN A 54 7.26 -2.15 12.76
CA GLN A 54 8.62 -2.19 13.33
C GLN A 54 8.85 -1.11 14.39
N GLN A 55 8.35 0.12 14.19
CA GLN A 55 8.47 1.18 15.19
C GLN A 55 7.66 0.86 16.44
N PHE A 56 6.50 0.23 16.31
CA PHE A 56 5.75 -0.27 17.45
C PHE A 56 6.56 -1.34 18.20
N TYR A 57 7.12 -2.34 17.51
CA TYR A 57 7.92 -3.37 18.15
C TYR A 57 9.14 -2.82 18.88
N LYS A 58 9.86 -1.86 18.26
CA LYS A 58 11.01 -1.20 18.88
C LYS A 58 10.61 -0.43 20.14
N LYS A 59 9.55 0.38 20.05
CA LYS A 59 9.09 1.22 21.16
C LYS A 59 8.58 0.40 22.34
N GLU A 60 7.81 -0.64 22.06
CA GLU A 60 7.07 -1.37 23.08
C GLU A 60 7.83 -2.58 23.64
N PHE A 61 8.67 -3.22 22.81
CA PHE A 61 9.30 -4.50 23.11
C PHE A 61 10.83 -4.46 23.01
N GLY A 62 11.42 -3.38 22.50
CA GLY A 62 12.88 -3.25 22.34
C GLY A 62 13.47 -4.16 21.27
N ILE A 63 12.64 -4.77 20.41
CA ILE A 63 13.06 -5.71 19.37
C ILE A 63 12.50 -5.33 18.00
N SER A 64 12.96 -6.02 16.95
CA SER A 64 12.47 -5.89 15.57
C SER A 64 12.28 -7.28 14.99
N SER A 65 11.21 -7.46 14.21
CA SER A 65 11.02 -8.69 13.42
C SER A 65 11.93 -8.66 12.19
N THR A 66 12.31 -9.83 11.71
CA THR A 66 13.15 -10.00 10.51
C THR A 66 12.41 -10.63 9.34
N ASP A 67 11.11 -10.92 9.46
CA ASP A 67 10.35 -11.69 8.49
C ASP A 67 9.05 -11.01 8.01
N ILE A 68 8.61 -11.42 6.84
CA ILE A 68 7.26 -11.22 6.32
C ILE A 68 6.50 -12.53 6.49
N PHE A 69 5.48 -12.50 7.33
CA PHE A 69 4.70 -13.68 7.71
C PHE A 69 3.27 -13.54 7.16
N LEU A 70 3.00 -14.12 5.98
CA LEU A 70 1.74 -13.96 5.27
C LEU A 70 1.20 -15.32 4.79
N PRO A 71 0.67 -16.15 5.71
CA PRO A 71 0.18 -17.48 5.37
C PRO A 71 -1.03 -17.45 4.43
N ASP A 72 -1.82 -16.37 4.42
CA ASP A 72 -3.15 -16.38 3.78
C ASP A 72 -3.41 -15.29 2.72
N CYS A 73 -2.43 -14.46 2.35
CA CYS A 73 -2.64 -13.43 1.32
C CYS A 73 -2.76 -14.00 -0.10
N PHE A 74 -3.61 -13.37 -0.92
CA PHE A 74 -4.05 -13.87 -2.23
C PHE A 74 -3.09 -13.54 -3.37
N GLY A 75 -1.86 -14.06 -3.28
CA GLY A 75 -0.77 -13.83 -4.24
C GLY A 75 0.23 -12.79 -3.76
N PHE A 76 1.41 -12.79 -4.36
CA PHE A 76 2.54 -11.98 -3.89
C PHE A 76 3.29 -11.27 -5.02
N SER A 77 3.31 -9.94 -4.97
CA SER A 77 3.92 -9.07 -5.98
C SER A 77 5.44 -9.30 -6.11
N TYR A 78 5.96 -9.17 -7.33
CA TYR A 78 7.40 -9.28 -7.62
C TYR A 78 8.26 -8.20 -6.93
N THR A 79 7.64 -7.11 -6.45
CA THR A 79 8.34 -6.05 -5.69
C THR A 79 8.58 -6.42 -4.23
N LEU A 80 7.90 -7.45 -3.71
CA LEU A 80 7.91 -7.76 -2.28
C LEU A 80 9.32 -8.11 -1.73
N PRO A 81 10.18 -8.88 -2.43
CA PRO A 81 11.55 -9.12 -1.96
C PRO A 81 12.39 -7.85 -1.89
N THR A 82 12.20 -6.94 -2.85
CA THR A 82 12.87 -5.64 -2.86
C THR A 82 12.43 -4.82 -1.66
N ILE A 83 11.13 -4.68 -1.43
CA ILE A 83 10.60 -3.95 -0.26
C ILE A 83 11.14 -4.57 1.05
N ALA A 84 11.09 -5.89 1.17
CA ALA A 84 11.58 -6.62 2.33
C ALA A 84 13.07 -6.32 2.62
N ALA A 85 13.92 -6.45 1.61
CA ALA A 85 15.36 -6.22 1.73
C ALA A 85 15.68 -4.77 2.11
N HIS A 86 15.01 -3.78 1.49
CA HIS A 86 15.17 -2.36 1.83
C HIS A 86 14.69 -2.03 3.25
N CYS A 87 13.80 -2.84 3.82
CA CYS A 87 13.40 -2.77 5.22
C CYS A 87 14.27 -3.57 6.18
N GLY A 88 15.32 -4.26 5.70
CA GLY A 88 16.17 -5.12 6.51
C GLY A 88 15.51 -6.45 6.93
N LEU A 89 14.45 -6.85 6.22
CA LEU A 89 13.79 -8.15 6.41
C LEU A 89 14.50 -9.19 5.54
N ILE A 90 14.71 -10.37 6.09
CA ILE A 90 15.55 -11.43 5.51
C ILE A 90 14.74 -12.62 5.02
N GLY A 91 13.45 -12.67 5.37
CA GLY A 91 12.64 -13.88 5.24
C GLY A 91 11.19 -13.62 4.85
N PHE A 92 10.62 -14.56 4.12
CA PHE A 92 9.19 -14.60 3.77
C PHE A 92 8.63 -16.01 3.95
N SER A 93 7.42 -16.13 4.48
CA SER A 93 6.74 -17.43 4.57
C SER A 93 5.26 -17.35 4.18
N THR A 94 4.77 -18.39 3.50
CA THR A 94 3.37 -18.54 3.16
C THR A 94 2.94 -20.00 3.02
N GLN A 95 1.63 -20.25 3.09
CA GLN A 95 1.04 -21.52 2.62
C GLN A 95 0.11 -21.35 1.43
N LYS A 96 -0.32 -20.11 1.12
CA LYS A 96 -1.45 -19.86 0.22
C LYS A 96 -1.25 -20.45 -1.17
N LEU A 97 -0.01 -20.54 -1.66
CA LEU A 97 0.30 -21.12 -2.97
C LEU A 97 -0.17 -22.57 -3.15
N GLN A 98 -0.36 -23.33 -2.07
CA GLN A 98 -0.90 -24.69 -2.13
C GLN A 98 -2.34 -24.76 -2.63
N TRP A 99 -3.09 -23.66 -2.48
CA TRP A 99 -4.48 -23.56 -2.91
C TRP A 99 -4.61 -23.36 -4.41
N ARG A 100 -3.53 -23.03 -5.13
CA ARG A 100 -3.59 -22.80 -6.57
C ARG A 100 -4.18 -24.00 -7.32
N HIS A 101 -4.95 -23.74 -8.36
CA HIS A 101 -5.47 -24.83 -9.21
C HIS A 101 -4.42 -25.25 -10.24
N ALA A 102 -3.82 -24.28 -10.93
CA ALA A 102 -2.81 -24.48 -11.94
C ALA A 102 -1.41 -24.47 -11.35
N ASN A 103 -0.56 -25.35 -11.89
CA ASN A 103 0.87 -25.34 -11.64
C ASN A 103 1.46 -24.00 -12.11
N MET A 104 2.31 -23.42 -11.29
CA MET A 104 3.03 -22.17 -11.57
C MET A 104 4.42 -22.46 -12.15
N HIS A 105 5.06 -23.53 -11.69
CA HIS A 105 6.43 -23.87 -12.07
C HIS A 105 6.52 -25.35 -12.44
N GLY A 106 6.55 -25.64 -13.74
CA GLY A 106 6.54 -27.02 -14.25
C GLY A 106 5.32 -27.80 -13.76
N LYS A 107 5.56 -28.84 -12.95
CA LYS A 107 4.52 -29.68 -12.34
C LYS A 107 4.16 -29.27 -10.90
N SER A 108 4.66 -28.14 -10.43
CA SER A 108 4.47 -27.63 -9.06
C SER A 108 3.64 -26.35 -9.02
N LYS A 109 2.88 -26.17 -7.94
CA LYS A 109 2.12 -24.94 -7.63
C LYS A 109 3.03 -23.78 -7.18
N MET A 110 4.29 -24.07 -6.85
CA MET A 110 5.26 -23.09 -6.37
C MET A 110 6.66 -23.37 -6.94
N PRO A 111 7.54 -22.36 -7.02
CA PRO A 111 8.87 -22.51 -7.61
C PRO A 111 9.77 -23.53 -6.90
N PHE A 112 9.73 -23.53 -5.57
CA PHE A 112 10.48 -24.40 -4.66
C PHE A 112 9.77 -24.43 -3.30
N ASN A 113 10.16 -25.36 -2.40
CA ASN A 113 9.66 -25.39 -1.02
C ASN A 113 10.32 -24.32 -0.14
N ILE A 114 11.66 -24.29 -0.18
CA ILE A 114 12.55 -23.38 0.52
C ILE A 114 13.65 -22.94 -0.47
N GLY A 115 13.98 -21.65 -0.50
CA GLY A 115 14.94 -21.08 -1.46
C GLY A 115 15.01 -19.55 -1.35
N LEU A 116 15.63 -18.91 -2.35
CA LEU A 116 15.75 -17.45 -2.41
C LEU A 116 14.72 -16.86 -3.38
N TRP A 117 13.98 -15.86 -2.91
CA TRP A 117 13.14 -15.03 -3.76
C TRP A 117 13.85 -13.72 -4.05
N GLU A 118 14.15 -13.48 -5.33
CA GLU A 118 14.83 -12.29 -5.80
C GLU A 118 13.80 -11.26 -6.28
N GLY A 119 14.00 -9.99 -5.94
CA GLY A 119 13.14 -8.88 -6.31
C GLY A 119 13.57 -8.19 -7.60
N VAL A 120 12.78 -7.21 -8.02
CA VAL A 120 12.98 -6.44 -9.27
C VAL A 120 14.33 -5.73 -9.36
N ASP A 121 14.98 -5.45 -8.22
CA ASP A 121 16.29 -4.79 -8.11
C ASP A 121 17.46 -5.77 -7.89
N GLY A 122 17.19 -7.09 -7.89
CA GLY A 122 18.19 -8.12 -7.62
C GLY A 122 18.40 -8.43 -6.13
N SER A 123 17.76 -7.69 -5.21
CA SER A 123 17.79 -8.00 -3.78
C SER A 123 17.13 -9.36 -3.49
N ARG A 124 17.64 -10.11 -2.51
CA ARG A 124 17.14 -11.47 -2.20
C ARG A 124 16.74 -11.60 -0.74
N ILE A 125 15.64 -12.32 -0.51
CA ILE A 125 15.24 -12.84 0.80
C ILE A 125 15.08 -14.36 0.73
N MET A 126 15.24 -15.03 1.87
CA MET A 126 14.89 -16.44 1.99
C MET A 126 13.37 -16.59 2.00
N ALA A 127 12.85 -17.64 1.38
CA ALA A 127 11.42 -17.87 1.25
C ALA A 127 11.06 -19.31 1.57
N ALA A 128 10.06 -19.50 2.44
CA ALA A 128 9.38 -20.77 2.68
C ALA A 128 7.98 -20.73 2.05
N PHE A 129 7.87 -21.22 0.82
CA PHE A 129 6.62 -21.22 0.05
C PHE A 129 5.70 -22.40 0.35
N ASN A 130 6.26 -23.47 0.92
CA ASN A 130 5.51 -24.67 1.28
C ASN A 130 5.29 -24.77 2.80
N GLY A 131 4.72 -23.74 3.42
CA GLY A 131 4.47 -23.75 4.87
C GLY A 131 3.40 -24.74 5.35
N LYS A 132 2.70 -25.38 4.41
CA LYS A 132 1.56 -26.28 4.63
C LYS A 132 0.46 -25.63 5.47
N ASN A 133 -0.60 -26.36 5.79
CA ASN A 133 -1.77 -25.75 6.41
C ASN A 133 -1.41 -25.10 7.77
N TYR A 134 -1.71 -23.81 7.95
CA TYR A 134 -1.44 -23.07 9.19
C TYR A 134 -2.50 -23.26 10.28
N VAL A 135 -3.64 -23.89 9.95
CA VAL A 135 -4.62 -24.39 10.94
C VAL A 135 -4.37 -25.86 11.30
N HIS A 136 -3.19 -26.40 10.98
CA HIS A 136 -2.88 -27.78 11.26
C HIS A 136 -2.71 -28.01 12.77
N GLU A 137 -3.38 -29.03 13.29
CA GLU A 137 -3.30 -29.47 14.67
C GLU A 137 -2.69 -30.87 14.73
N TRP A 138 -1.81 -31.11 15.69
CA TRP A 138 -1.25 -32.43 15.96
C TRP A 138 -2.04 -33.15 17.07
N ASN A 139 -1.92 -34.47 17.09
CA ASN A 139 -2.73 -35.36 17.92
C ASN A 139 -2.03 -35.88 19.19
N GLY A 140 -0.87 -35.33 19.56
CA GLY A 140 -0.05 -35.81 20.68
C GLY A 140 0.99 -36.89 20.29
N GLY A 141 1.10 -37.19 19.00
CA GLY A 141 2.04 -38.16 18.45
C GLY A 141 3.50 -37.71 18.45
N ASP A 142 4.39 -38.63 18.08
CA ASP A 142 5.81 -38.36 17.83
C ASP A 142 6.01 -37.99 16.35
N LEU A 143 6.17 -36.70 16.09
CA LEU A 143 6.30 -36.09 14.76
C LEU A 143 7.61 -36.46 14.07
N SER A 144 8.63 -36.93 14.80
CA SER A 144 9.88 -37.41 14.17
C SER A 144 9.65 -38.63 13.26
N LYS A 145 8.49 -39.29 13.39
CA LYS A 145 8.04 -40.44 12.60
C LYS A 145 6.95 -40.06 11.60
N ASP A 146 6.60 -38.78 11.49
CA ASP A 146 5.55 -38.32 10.61
C ASP A 146 5.97 -38.45 9.13
N THR A 147 5.15 -39.17 8.38
CA THR A 147 5.46 -39.47 6.98
C THR A 147 5.32 -38.27 6.06
N ASP A 148 4.43 -37.32 6.36
CA ASP A 148 4.25 -36.10 5.55
C ASP A 148 5.42 -35.14 5.76
N LEU A 149 5.91 -34.99 6.99
CA LEU A 149 7.14 -34.25 7.29
C LEU A 149 8.33 -34.88 6.59
N ARG A 150 8.52 -36.21 6.68
CA ARG A 150 9.61 -36.92 6.00
C ARG A 150 9.57 -36.72 4.49
N ASN A 151 8.39 -36.83 3.88
CA ASN A 151 8.25 -36.65 2.43
C ASN A 151 8.47 -35.19 2.02
N THR A 152 7.96 -34.22 2.79
CA THR A 152 8.15 -32.79 2.51
C THR A 152 9.63 -32.40 2.64
N ALA A 153 10.30 -32.93 3.66
CA ALA A 153 11.73 -32.73 3.91
C ALA A 153 12.57 -33.30 2.77
N LYS A 154 12.26 -34.51 2.29
CA LYS A 154 12.96 -35.15 1.17
C LYS A 154 13.05 -34.26 -0.08
N ASP A 155 11.98 -33.52 -0.39
CA ASP A 155 11.89 -32.64 -1.56
C ASP A 155 12.37 -31.21 -1.28
N GLY A 156 12.73 -30.89 -0.04
CA GLY A 156 13.28 -29.60 0.38
C GLY A 156 14.81 -29.55 0.24
N VAL A 157 15.34 -28.34 0.09
CA VAL A 157 16.79 -28.11 0.11
C VAL A 157 17.37 -28.58 1.45
N ASN A 158 18.54 -29.23 1.42
CA ASN A 158 19.21 -29.81 2.58
C ASN A 158 18.28 -30.72 3.42
N HIS A 159 17.36 -31.42 2.76
CA HIS A 159 16.35 -32.26 3.40
C HIS A 159 15.52 -31.54 4.48
N THR A 160 15.23 -30.25 4.28
CA THR A 160 14.53 -29.41 5.26
C THR A 160 13.07 -29.19 4.88
N ALA A 161 12.17 -29.29 5.86
CA ALA A 161 10.77 -28.89 5.75
C ALA A 161 10.45 -27.72 6.68
N TYR A 162 9.58 -26.82 6.23
CA TYR A 162 9.00 -25.76 7.05
C TYR A 162 7.51 -26.07 7.23
N ARG A 163 7.01 -26.05 8.48
CA ARG A 163 5.64 -26.46 8.79
C ARG A 163 5.00 -25.52 9.82
N TYR A 164 3.89 -24.90 9.43
CA TYR A 164 3.01 -24.23 10.37
C TYR A 164 2.18 -25.24 11.18
N TYR A 165 1.76 -24.81 12.36
CA TYR A 165 0.71 -25.44 13.15
C TYR A 165 0.01 -24.38 14.02
N GLY A 166 -1.27 -24.57 14.32
CA GLY A 166 -2.04 -23.60 15.12
C GLY A 166 -3.54 -23.60 14.84
N ALA A 167 -4.23 -22.60 15.40
CA ALA A 167 -5.68 -22.46 15.27
C ALA A 167 -6.12 -21.65 14.04
N GLY A 168 -5.25 -20.76 13.55
CA GLY A 168 -5.48 -19.83 12.42
C GLY A 168 -6.83 -19.08 12.49
N ASP A 169 -7.58 -19.08 11.39
CA ASP A 169 -8.79 -18.30 11.01
C ASP A 169 -9.83 -17.95 12.09
N ARG A 170 -9.85 -18.68 13.19
CA ARG A 170 -10.80 -18.57 14.29
C ARG A 170 -10.23 -17.92 15.55
N GLY A 171 -8.94 -17.59 15.55
CA GLY A 171 -8.20 -17.13 16.72
C GLY A 171 -7.93 -18.25 17.73
N GLY A 172 -7.06 -17.96 18.69
CA GLY A 172 -6.68 -18.89 19.77
C GLY A 172 -5.27 -19.48 19.62
N ALA A 173 -4.84 -20.19 20.66
CA ALA A 173 -3.54 -20.86 20.71
C ALA A 173 -3.59 -22.24 20.01
N PRO A 174 -2.43 -22.83 19.65
CA PRO A 174 -2.36 -24.25 19.32
C PRO A 174 -2.99 -25.10 20.43
N ASN A 175 -3.66 -26.18 20.06
CA ASN A 175 -4.26 -27.09 21.04
C ASN A 175 -3.18 -27.77 21.90
N ILE A 176 -3.56 -28.27 23.09
CA ILE A 176 -2.61 -28.90 24.02
C ILE A 176 -1.89 -30.12 23.41
N ASN A 177 -2.57 -30.88 22.55
CA ASN A 177 -2.00 -32.03 21.87
C ASN A 177 -0.89 -31.63 20.90
N SER A 178 -0.97 -30.45 20.29
CA SER A 178 0.07 -29.89 19.43
C SER A 178 1.31 -29.52 20.23
N ALA A 179 1.14 -28.87 21.37
CA ALA A 179 2.24 -28.59 22.28
C ALA A 179 2.93 -29.88 22.75
N LEU A 180 2.15 -30.88 23.20
CA LEU A 180 2.67 -32.20 23.59
C LEU A 180 3.41 -32.90 22.46
N SER A 181 2.90 -32.80 21.23
CA SER A 181 3.56 -33.38 20.05
C SER A 181 4.94 -32.75 19.85
N ILE A 182 5.04 -31.42 19.88
CA ILE A 182 6.31 -30.72 19.71
C ILE A 182 7.30 -31.09 20.82
N GLU A 183 6.89 -31.00 22.09
CA GLU A 183 7.75 -31.34 23.24
C GLU A 183 8.31 -32.75 23.18
N LYS A 184 7.47 -33.72 22.80
CA LYS A 184 7.87 -35.11 22.62
C LYS A 184 8.83 -35.28 21.45
N SER A 185 8.56 -34.59 20.34
CA SER A 185 9.23 -34.85 19.06
C SER A 185 10.59 -34.19 18.93
N VAL A 186 10.83 -33.07 19.64
CA VAL A 186 12.17 -32.48 19.75
C VAL A 186 13.17 -33.46 20.40
N LYS A 187 12.67 -34.42 21.18
CA LYS A 187 13.45 -35.53 21.77
C LYS A 187 13.19 -36.86 21.05
N GLY A 188 12.53 -36.82 19.90
CA GLY A 188 12.15 -37.98 19.10
C GLY A 188 13.37 -38.64 18.44
N ASN A 189 13.20 -39.90 18.05
CA ASN A 189 14.25 -40.72 17.44
C ASN A 189 13.85 -41.31 16.09
N GLY A 190 12.86 -40.71 15.43
CA GLY A 190 12.42 -41.10 14.09
C GLY A 190 13.35 -40.60 12.98
N ASP A 191 12.85 -40.72 11.74
CA ASP A 191 13.61 -40.40 10.52
C ASP A 191 13.79 -38.90 10.28
N VAL A 192 13.04 -38.06 11.00
CA VAL A 192 13.05 -36.59 10.84
C VAL A 192 13.41 -35.94 12.18
N GLU A 193 14.40 -35.05 12.15
CA GLU A 193 14.72 -34.17 13.28
C GLU A 193 13.67 -33.06 13.38
N ILE A 194 13.09 -32.88 14.57
CA ILE A 194 12.09 -31.86 14.81
C ILE A 194 12.71 -30.71 15.60
N ILE A 195 12.67 -29.53 15.01
CA ILE A 195 13.14 -28.28 15.62
C ILE A 195 11.93 -27.40 15.92
N SER A 196 11.74 -27.06 17.19
CA SER A 196 10.78 -26.02 17.60
C SER A 196 11.44 -24.65 17.42
N ALA A 197 11.14 -24.00 16.31
CA ALA A 197 11.84 -22.79 15.87
C ALA A 197 10.95 -21.53 15.91
N THR A 198 11.58 -20.37 16.01
CA THR A 198 10.92 -19.09 15.71
C THR A 198 10.63 -19.00 14.21
N SER A 199 9.69 -18.12 13.80
CA SER A 199 9.28 -18.01 12.40
C SER A 199 10.43 -17.64 11.46
N ASP A 200 11.46 -16.98 12.00
CA ASP A 200 12.60 -16.47 11.26
C ASP A 200 13.91 -17.28 11.42
N GLN A 201 13.92 -18.34 12.24
CA GLN A 201 15.15 -19.11 12.53
C GLN A 201 15.74 -19.71 11.27
N LEU A 202 14.91 -20.35 10.43
CA LEU A 202 15.32 -20.90 9.14
C LEU A 202 16.03 -19.86 8.27
N PHE A 203 15.57 -18.61 8.29
CA PHE A 203 16.13 -17.57 7.45
C PHE A 203 17.50 -17.10 7.98
N LYS A 204 17.64 -17.03 9.31
CA LYS A 204 18.91 -16.70 9.98
C LYS A 204 19.97 -17.78 9.76
N ASP A 205 19.57 -19.05 9.77
CA ASP A 205 20.50 -20.18 9.63
C ASP A 205 21.20 -20.21 8.25
N TYR A 206 20.57 -19.64 7.22
CA TYR A 206 21.13 -19.54 5.87
C TYR A 206 21.82 -18.20 5.57
N LEU A 207 21.96 -17.29 6.55
CA LEU A 207 22.70 -16.05 6.35
C LEU A 207 24.22 -16.25 6.51
N PRO A 208 25.06 -15.62 5.65
CA PRO A 208 24.69 -14.89 4.43
C PRO A 208 24.36 -15.85 3.27
N PHE A 209 23.33 -15.51 2.49
CA PHE A 209 22.77 -16.39 1.44
C PHE A 209 23.77 -16.82 0.36
N ASP A 210 24.80 -16.02 0.06
CA ASP A 210 25.82 -16.33 -0.95
C ASP A 210 26.71 -17.54 -0.58
N LYS A 211 26.68 -17.99 0.68
CA LYS A 211 27.35 -19.22 1.11
C LYS A 211 26.58 -20.50 0.80
N HIS A 212 25.37 -20.37 0.24
CA HIS A 212 24.45 -21.47 -0.01
C HIS A 212 24.07 -21.57 -1.50
N PRO A 213 25.03 -21.93 -2.38
CA PRO A 213 24.79 -22.05 -3.81
C PRO A 213 23.78 -23.15 -4.18
N GLU A 214 23.45 -24.04 -3.24
CA GLU A 214 22.41 -25.05 -3.39
C GLU A 214 20.98 -24.50 -3.35
N LEU A 215 20.78 -23.27 -2.83
CA LEU A 215 19.44 -22.69 -2.73
C LEU A 215 18.88 -22.36 -4.13
N PRO A 216 17.68 -22.85 -4.47
CA PRO A 216 17.04 -22.45 -5.72
C PRO A 216 16.64 -20.98 -5.66
N VAL A 217 16.76 -20.27 -6.78
CA VAL A 217 16.41 -18.85 -6.89
C VAL A 217 15.19 -18.70 -7.80
N TYR A 218 14.20 -17.92 -7.36
CA TYR A 218 13.04 -17.56 -8.16
C TYR A 218 12.99 -16.06 -8.39
N LYS A 219 12.75 -15.67 -9.64
CA LYS A 219 12.59 -14.29 -10.10
C LYS A 219 11.20 -14.15 -10.72
N GLY A 220 10.28 -13.54 -10.00
CA GLY A 220 8.95 -13.31 -10.53
C GLY A 220 7.90 -13.08 -9.45
N GLU A 221 6.69 -12.84 -9.95
CA GLU A 221 5.48 -12.70 -9.15
C GLU A 221 4.91 -14.07 -8.80
N LEU A 222 4.43 -14.20 -7.57
CA LEU A 222 3.74 -15.40 -7.10
C LEU A 222 2.24 -15.21 -7.24
N LEU A 223 1.76 -15.30 -8.48
CA LEU A 223 0.35 -15.14 -8.81
C LEU A 223 -0.54 -16.11 -8.02
N MET A 224 -1.81 -15.77 -7.87
CA MET A 224 -2.82 -16.65 -7.28
C MET A 224 -4.02 -16.77 -8.24
N ASP A 225 -4.37 -17.98 -8.65
CA ASP A 225 -5.45 -18.24 -9.61
C ASP A 225 -6.79 -18.61 -8.96
N ILE A 226 -6.80 -18.73 -7.64
CA ILE A 226 -7.99 -18.87 -6.80
C ILE A 226 -8.09 -17.66 -5.86
N HIS A 227 -9.32 -17.22 -5.60
CA HIS A 227 -9.69 -15.99 -4.88
C HIS A 227 -9.24 -14.67 -5.53
N ALA A 228 -7.96 -14.53 -5.87
CA ALA A 228 -7.37 -13.24 -6.24
C ALA A 228 -8.04 -12.58 -7.46
N THR A 229 -8.44 -13.36 -8.47
CA THR A 229 -9.12 -12.85 -9.68
C THR A 229 -10.35 -12.00 -9.37
N GLY A 230 -11.16 -12.38 -8.38
CA GLY A 230 -12.32 -11.59 -7.94
C GLY A 230 -11.95 -10.49 -6.94
N CYS A 231 -10.87 -10.69 -6.18
CA CYS A 231 -10.41 -9.76 -5.16
C CYS A 231 -9.96 -8.41 -5.74
N TYR A 232 -9.49 -8.37 -6.98
CA TYR A 232 -9.05 -7.12 -7.61
C TYR A 232 -10.21 -6.17 -7.96
N SER A 233 -11.44 -6.67 -8.10
CA SER A 233 -12.62 -5.88 -8.50
C SER A 233 -13.72 -5.80 -7.43
N SER A 234 -13.80 -6.77 -6.51
CA SER A 234 -14.73 -6.72 -5.38
C SER A 234 -14.53 -5.44 -4.57
N GLN A 235 -15.60 -4.87 -4.01
CA GLN A 235 -15.51 -3.66 -3.17
C GLN A 235 -14.70 -2.53 -3.82
N ALA A 236 -15.00 -2.18 -5.07
CA ALA A 236 -14.29 -1.13 -5.82
C ALA A 236 -14.24 0.22 -5.08
N ALA A 237 -15.28 0.56 -4.30
CA ALA A 237 -15.30 1.76 -3.46
C ALA A 237 -14.20 1.74 -2.40
N MET A 238 -13.99 0.60 -1.73
CA MET A 238 -12.91 0.43 -0.75
C MET A 238 -11.54 0.68 -1.37
N LYS A 239 -11.30 0.12 -2.55
CA LYS A 239 -10.04 0.27 -3.30
C LYS A 239 -9.81 1.71 -3.77
N LEU A 240 -10.88 2.39 -4.19
CA LEU A 240 -10.86 3.81 -4.54
C LEU A 240 -10.47 4.65 -3.32
N TYR A 241 -11.07 4.38 -2.16
CA TYR A 241 -10.79 5.13 -0.94
C TYR A 241 -9.36 4.89 -0.44
N ASN A 242 -8.90 3.63 -0.43
CA ASN A 242 -7.52 3.31 -0.09
C ASN A 242 -6.56 4.08 -1.01
N ARG A 243 -6.71 3.97 -2.34
CA ARG A 243 -5.81 4.67 -3.28
C ARG A 243 -5.83 6.18 -3.07
N ARG A 244 -6.99 6.76 -2.75
CA ARG A 244 -7.11 8.19 -2.47
C ARG A 244 -6.40 8.58 -1.17
N ASN A 245 -6.48 7.76 -0.12
CA ASN A 245 -5.71 7.96 1.10
C ASN A 245 -4.20 7.89 0.86
N GLU A 246 -3.72 6.95 0.04
CA GLU A 246 -2.29 6.87 -0.31
C GLU A 246 -1.81 8.14 -1.01
N GLN A 247 -2.59 8.65 -1.96
CA GLN A 247 -2.27 9.88 -2.70
C GLN A 247 -2.34 11.13 -1.81
N LEU A 248 -3.35 11.23 -0.95
CA LEU A 248 -3.52 12.35 -0.03
C LEU A 248 -2.45 12.33 1.07
N GLY A 249 -2.11 11.16 1.60
CA GLY A 249 -1.05 11.00 2.60
C GLY A 249 0.31 11.43 2.07
N ASP A 250 0.69 10.98 0.86
CA ASP A 250 1.92 11.43 0.19
C ASP A 250 1.92 12.94 -0.06
N ALA A 251 0.81 13.49 -0.58
CA ALA A 251 0.68 14.93 -0.82
C ALA A 251 0.76 15.78 0.47
N ALA A 252 0.13 15.30 1.55
CA ALA A 252 0.09 15.93 2.87
C ALA A 252 1.47 15.98 3.51
N GLU A 253 2.24 14.90 3.42
CA GLU A 253 3.60 14.87 3.96
C GLU A 253 4.54 15.79 3.19
N ARG A 254 4.50 15.76 1.86
CA ARG A 254 5.34 16.61 1.01
C ARG A 254 5.15 18.09 1.36
N ILE A 255 3.90 18.55 1.42
CA ILE A 255 3.62 19.95 1.75
C ILE A 255 3.95 20.29 3.20
N SER A 256 3.77 19.34 4.12
CA SER A 256 4.16 19.53 5.53
C SER A 256 5.67 19.71 5.69
N VAL A 257 6.48 18.94 4.94
CA VAL A 257 7.95 19.10 4.95
C VAL A 257 8.34 20.47 4.40
N MET A 258 7.70 20.92 3.30
CA MET A 258 7.95 22.25 2.76
C MET A 258 7.56 23.37 3.73
N ALA A 259 6.43 23.24 4.41
CA ALA A 259 5.94 24.23 5.37
C ALA A 259 6.85 24.32 6.61
N ASP A 260 7.33 23.18 7.11
CA ASP A 260 8.26 23.11 8.24
C ASP A 260 9.62 23.71 7.87
N TYR A 261 10.15 23.37 6.69
CA TYR A 261 11.44 23.87 6.22
C TYR A 261 11.48 25.40 6.02
N LEU A 262 10.33 26.02 5.72
CA LEU A 262 10.20 27.46 5.53
C LEU A 262 9.77 28.20 6.80
N ASP A 263 9.80 27.53 7.97
CA ASP A 263 9.33 28.05 9.26
C ASP A 263 7.86 28.53 9.22
N GLY A 264 7.07 28.00 8.30
CA GLY A 264 5.69 28.40 8.09
C GLY A 264 4.69 27.62 8.94
N ALA A 265 4.94 26.33 9.19
CA ALA A 265 4.13 25.48 10.07
C ALA A 265 4.92 24.23 10.49
N THR A 266 4.88 23.86 11.77
CA THR A 266 5.56 22.66 12.28
C THR A 266 5.04 21.38 11.62
N TYR A 267 5.94 20.44 11.29
CA TYR A 267 5.58 19.14 10.72
C TYR A 267 4.62 18.35 11.65
N PRO A 268 3.38 18.03 11.22
CA PRO A 268 2.34 17.47 12.08
C PRO A 268 2.48 15.94 12.23
N LYS A 269 3.61 15.50 12.80
CA LYS A 269 4.02 14.08 12.87
C LYS A 269 2.96 13.16 13.47
N SER A 270 2.37 13.53 14.61
CA SER A 270 1.39 12.70 15.32
C SER A 270 0.12 12.52 14.49
N THR A 271 -0.43 13.62 13.97
CA THR A 271 -1.63 13.65 13.14
C THR A 271 -1.47 12.83 11.86
N LEU A 272 -0.31 12.95 11.18
CA LEU A 272 0.02 12.13 10.02
C LEU A 272 0.12 10.64 10.37
N THR A 273 0.82 10.31 11.47
CA THR A 273 0.98 8.92 11.91
C THR A 273 -0.37 8.27 12.21
N GLU A 274 -1.25 8.99 12.91
CA GLU A 274 -2.60 8.51 13.24
C GLU A 274 -3.44 8.29 11.97
N ALA A 275 -3.43 9.25 11.03
CA ALA A 275 -4.15 9.13 9.77
C ALA A 275 -3.67 7.92 8.95
N TRP A 276 -2.35 7.73 8.85
CA TRP A 276 -1.78 6.55 8.18
C TRP A 276 -2.18 5.25 8.88
N GLN A 277 -2.03 5.16 10.20
CA GLN A 277 -2.40 3.97 10.97
C GLN A 277 -3.89 3.61 10.80
N ARG A 278 -4.77 4.62 10.73
CA ARG A 278 -6.22 4.45 10.63
C ARG A 278 -6.68 3.84 9.30
N PHE A 279 -6.09 4.19 8.16
CA PHE A 279 -6.51 3.55 6.92
C PHE A 279 -5.66 2.32 6.55
N ILE A 280 -4.37 2.29 6.93
CA ILE A 280 -3.49 1.18 6.56
C ILE A 280 -3.92 -0.15 7.18
N TRP A 281 -4.57 -0.17 8.35
CA TRP A 281 -5.04 -1.44 8.91
C TRP A 281 -6.14 -2.09 8.06
N HIS A 282 -6.88 -1.30 7.28
CA HIS A 282 -7.84 -1.78 6.30
C HIS A 282 -7.18 -2.33 5.02
N GLN A 283 -5.85 -2.24 4.90
CA GLN A 283 -5.11 -2.97 3.88
C GLN A 283 -4.98 -4.46 4.22
N PHE A 284 -5.53 -4.91 5.34
CA PHE A 284 -5.68 -6.33 5.68
C PHE A 284 -6.22 -7.14 4.50
N HIS A 285 -5.66 -8.33 4.30
CA HIS A 285 -5.87 -9.11 3.08
C HIS A 285 -7.29 -9.62 2.87
N ASP A 286 -8.20 -9.57 3.85
CA ASP A 286 -9.63 -9.84 3.63
C ASP A 286 -10.51 -8.58 3.48
N ASP A 287 -10.02 -7.44 3.97
CA ASP A 287 -10.77 -6.19 3.91
C ASP A 287 -10.56 -5.52 2.56
N LEU A 288 -9.31 -5.16 2.23
CA LEU A 288 -9.00 -4.47 0.98
C LEU A 288 -9.34 -5.30 -0.26
N THR A 289 -9.25 -6.63 -0.17
CA THR A 289 -9.56 -7.56 -1.26
C THR A 289 -11.06 -7.75 -1.44
N GLY A 290 -11.89 -7.35 -0.47
CA GLY A 290 -13.33 -7.43 -0.57
C GLY A 290 -13.91 -8.81 -0.28
N THR A 291 -13.31 -9.57 0.67
CA THR A 291 -13.75 -10.91 1.10
C THR A 291 -14.35 -10.95 2.51
N SER A 292 -14.42 -9.80 3.19
CA SER A 292 -15.13 -9.63 4.46
C SER A 292 -16.66 -9.52 4.31
N ILE A 293 -17.38 -9.69 5.42
CA ILE A 293 -18.84 -9.48 5.48
C ILE A 293 -19.22 -8.01 5.26
N PRO A 294 -20.44 -7.69 4.76
CA PRO A 294 -20.86 -6.32 4.47
C PRO A 294 -20.70 -5.33 5.62
N LYS A 295 -20.88 -5.79 6.87
CA LYS A 295 -20.78 -4.95 8.05
C LYS A 295 -19.35 -4.43 8.28
N ALA A 296 -18.32 -5.21 7.95
CA ALA A 296 -16.93 -4.81 8.09
C ALA A 296 -16.64 -3.52 7.30
N TYR A 297 -17.07 -3.45 6.04
CA TYR A 297 -16.84 -2.27 5.20
C TYR A 297 -17.51 -1.00 5.70
N THR A 298 -18.60 -1.09 6.48
CA THR A 298 -19.18 0.12 7.07
C THR A 298 -18.24 0.78 8.09
N TYR A 299 -17.37 0.00 8.74
CA TYR A 299 -16.29 0.53 9.58
C TYR A 299 -15.13 1.01 8.71
N SER A 300 -14.72 0.20 7.73
CA SER A 300 -13.60 0.54 6.84
C SER A 300 -13.83 1.84 6.07
N TRP A 301 -15.01 2.04 5.49
CA TRP A 301 -15.32 3.29 4.79
C TRP A 301 -15.31 4.51 5.70
N ASN A 302 -15.69 4.38 6.97
CA ASN A 302 -15.64 5.50 7.91
C ASN A 302 -14.18 5.90 8.16
N ASP A 303 -13.33 4.94 8.51
CA ASP A 303 -11.91 5.16 8.79
C ASP A 303 -11.15 5.69 7.56
N GLU A 304 -11.47 5.16 6.38
CA GLU A 304 -10.98 5.64 5.10
C GLU A 304 -11.35 7.11 4.86
N LEU A 305 -12.64 7.48 5.00
CA LEU A 305 -13.11 8.85 4.75
C LEU A 305 -12.62 9.85 5.81
N ILE A 306 -12.50 9.43 7.07
CA ILE A 306 -11.91 10.25 8.14
C ILE A 306 -10.44 10.53 7.82
N SER A 307 -9.68 9.52 7.39
CA SER A 307 -8.26 9.70 7.02
C SER A 307 -8.10 10.61 5.81
N GLN A 308 -8.98 10.50 4.79
CA GLN A 308 -8.94 11.42 3.65
C GLN A 308 -9.18 12.86 4.07
N THR A 309 -10.15 13.09 4.96
CA THR A 309 -10.46 14.41 5.51
C THR A 309 -9.25 14.96 6.26
N GLN A 310 -8.64 14.16 7.14
CA GLN A 310 -7.48 14.57 7.94
C GLN A 310 -6.26 14.90 7.07
N PHE A 311 -5.95 14.08 6.06
CA PHE A 311 -4.87 14.40 5.11
C PHE A 311 -5.17 15.66 4.30
N ASN A 312 -6.42 15.86 3.88
CA ASN A 312 -6.81 17.05 3.14
C ASN A 312 -6.69 18.31 4.01
N ASP A 313 -7.05 18.25 5.29
CA ASP A 313 -6.87 19.36 6.23
C ASP A 313 -5.38 19.70 6.42
N ILE A 314 -4.52 18.68 6.54
CA ILE A 314 -3.06 18.88 6.57
C ILE A 314 -2.56 19.55 5.29
N ILE A 315 -3.06 19.13 4.12
CA ILE A 315 -2.71 19.78 2.85
C ILE A 315 -3.14 21.24 2.85
N HIS A 316 -4.36 21.55 3.30
CA HIS A 316 -4.84 22.92 3.38
C HIS A 316 -4.01 23.79 4.33
N THR A 317 -3.64 23.26 5.50
CA THR A 317 -2.76 23.95 6.44
C THR A 317 -1.38 24.20 5.82
N GLY A 318 -0.77 23.19 5.20
CA GLY A 318 0.53 23.31 4.55
C GLY A 318 0.52 24.32 3.40
N VAL A 319 -0.45 24.22 2.47
CA VAL A 319 -0.58 25.17 1.35
C VAL A 319 -0.88 26.58 1.86
N GLY A 320 -1.75 26.72 2.87
CA GLY A 320 -2.07 28.01 3.48
C GLY A 320 -0.85 28.68 4.12
N SER A 321 -0.03 27.88 4.80
CA SER A 321 1.25 28.32 5.36
C SER A 321 2.21 28.79 4.26
N LEU A 322 2.43 27.97 3.21
CA LEU A 322 3.26 28.38 2.07
C LEU A 322 2.74 29.64 1.39
N ALA A 323 1.43 29.79 1.25
CA ALA A 323 0.82 30.96 0.62
C ALA A 323 1.21 32.28 1.32
N SER A 324 1.45 32.26 2.64
CA SER A 324 1.92 33.42 3.39
C SER A 324 3.37 33.83 3.08
N CYS A 325 4.17 32.89 2.58
CA CYS A 325 5.56 33.10 2.19
C CYS A 325 5.72 33.43 0.69
N LEU A 326 4.66 33.27 -0.12
CA LEU A 326 4.68 33.54 -1.55
C LEU A 326 4.34 35.01 -1.86
N ASN A 327 4.88 35.53 -2.97
CA ASN A 327 4.42 36.81 -3.50
C ASN A 327 3.01 36.67 -4.09
N THR A 328 2.00 37.05 -3.30
CA THR A 328 0.58 37.04 -3.66
C THR A 328 0.07 38.43 -4.05
N GLN A 329 0.96 39.42 -4.24
CA GLN A 329 0.62 40.77 -4.69
C GLN A 329 0.29 40.74 -6.19
N VAL A 330 -0.97 40.46 -6.49
CA VAL A 330 -1.51 40.39 -7.85
C VAL A 330 -2.55 41.50 -8.08
N LYS A 331 -2.98 41.72 -9.34
CA LYS A 331 -3.95 42.79 -9.62
C LYS A 331 -5.39 42.39 -9.31
N GLY A 332 -5.70 41.09 -9.38
CA GLY A 332 -7.00 40.52 -9.05
C GLY A 332 -6.95 39.66 -7.79
N THR A 333 -7.49 38.45 -7.87
CA THR A 333 -7.49 37.48 -6.76
C THR A 333 -6.36 36.47 -6.96
N ALA A 334 -5.47 36.37 -5.97
CA ALA A 334 -4.42 35.35 -5.97
C ALA A 334 -5.02 33.96 -5.74
N VAL A 335 -4.66 33.01 -6.59
CA VAL A 335 -4.97 31.58 -6.44
C VAL A 335 -3.67 30.80 -6.42
N VAL A 336 -3.42 30.06 -5.34
CA VAL A 336 -2.25 29.19 -5.23
C VAL A 336 -2.62 27.79 -5.70
N VAL A 337 -1.85 27.25 -6.64
CA VAL A 337 -1.99 25.88 -7.13
C VAL A 337 -0.80 25.07 -6.67
N TYR A 338 -1.06 23.98 -5.93
CA TYR A 338 -0.06 23.05 -5.44
C TYR A 338 0.06 21.83 -6.36
N ASN A 339 1.28 21.50 -6.78
CA ASN A 339 1.61 20.24 -7.43
C ASN A 339 2.36 19.34 -6.45
N SER A 340 1.67 18.32 -5.94
CA SER A 340 2.25 17.30 -5.06
C SER A 340 3.08 16.25 -5.78
N MET A 341 3.09 16.23 -7.12
CA MET A 341 3.79 15.21 -7.89
C MET A 341 5.27 15.54 -8.06
N GLY A 342 6.11 14.51 -8.12
CA GLY A 342 7.53 14.61 -8.49
C GLY A 342 7.81 14.94 -9.96
N THR A 343 6.77 15.28 -10.74
CA THR A 343 6.87 15.62 -12.16
C THR A 343 6.11 16.91 -12.46
N GLN A 344 6.48 17.60 -13.53
CA GLN A 344 5.78 18.82 -13.95
C GLN A 344 4.34 18.45 -14.34
N ARG A 345 3.37 19.19 -13.79
CA ARG A 345 1.96 19.02 -14.15
C ARG A 345 1.52 20.19 -15.02
N LYS A 346 0.87 19.87 -16.13
CA LYS A 346 0.13 20.84 -16.94
C LYS A 346 -1.27 20.30 -17.15
N GLU A 347 -2.24 20.89 -16.47
CA GLU A 347 -3.61 20.38 -16.40
C GLU A 347 -4.60 21.52 -16.19
N LEU A 348 -5.89 21.22 -16.21
CA LEU A 348 -6.93 22.15 -15.82
C LEU A 348 -7.07 22.14 -14.30
N ALA A 349 -6.80 23.28 -13.67
CA ALA A 349 -7.06 23.50 -12.26
C ALA A 349 -8.48 24.06 -12.09
N GLU A 350 -9.21 23.53 -11.09
CA GLU A 350 -10.48 24.11 -10.66
C GLU A 350 -10.28 24.93 -9.39
N ALA A 351 -10.93 26.09 -9.33
CA ALA A 351 -10.92 26.94 -8.14
C ALA A 351 -12.30 27.55 -7.90
N VAL A 352 -12.55 27.95 -6.65
CA VAL A 352 -13.72 28.73 -6.27
C VAL A 352 -13.23 30.04 -5.67
N VAL A 353 -13.66 31.16 -6.22
CA VAL A 353 -13.29 32.50 -5.71
C VAL A 353 -14.54 33.34 -5.46
N SER A 354 -14.46 34.22 -4.48
CA SER A 354 -15.55 35.15 -4.13
C SER A 354 -15.65 36.27 -5.18
N VAL A 355 -16.82 36.42 -5.77
CA VAL A 355 -17.15 37.43 -6.79
C VAL A 355 -18.56 37.95 -6.52
N PRO A 356 -18.70 39.18 -5.97
CA PRO A 356 -20.00 39.71 -5.55
C PRO A 356 -21.03 39.78 -6.66
N GLN A 357 -20.59 40.06 -7.89
CA GLN A 357 -21.45 40.18 -9.07
C GLN A 357 -21.15 39.07 -10.07
N LYS A 358 -22.16 38.70 -10.86
CA LYS A 358 -21.99 37.68 -11.91
C LYS A 358 -20.91 38.13 -12.89
N PRO A 359 -19.82 37.37 -13.06
CA PRO A 359 -18.74 37.76 -13.94
C PRO A 359 -19.17 37.69 -15.41
N THR A 360 -18.78 38.70 -16.19
CA THR A 360 -19.02 38.77 -17.65
C THR A 360 -17.87 38.16 -18.45
N GLY A 361 -16.77 37.81 -17.78
CA GLY A 361 -15.59 37.16 -18.34
C GLY A 361 -14.57 36.85 -17.25
N ILE A 362 -13.49 36.17 -17.63
CA ILE A 362 -12.36 35.85 -16.76
C ILE A 362 -11.05 35.93 -17.55
N GLN A 363 -10.01 36.45 -16.92
CA GLN A 363 -8.63 36.33 -17.35
C GLN A 363 -7.81 35.77 -16.20
N VAL A 364 -6.94 34.82 -16.48
CA VAL A 364 -6.03 34.25 -15.48
C VAL A 364 -4.61 34.43 -15.99
N PHE A 365 -3.72 34.94 -15.14
CA PHE A 365 -2.30 35.10 -15.47
C PHE A 365 -1.45 34.19 -14.60
N ASP A 366 -0.45 33.54 -15.19
CA ASP A 366 0.54 32.76 -14.45
C ASP A 366 1.53 33.67 -13.69
N ALA A 367 2.43 33.05 -12.92
CA ALA A 367 3.46 33.75 -12.13
C ALA A 367 4.42 34.61 -12.97
N LYS A 368 4.47 34.44 -14.30
CA LYS A 368 5.26 35.24 -15.23
C LYS A 368 4.44 36.36 -15.89
N GLY A 369 3.19 36.53 -15.49
CA GLY A 369 2.26 37.51 -16.06
C GLY A 369 1.72 37.12 -17.43
N LYS A 370 1.85 35.85 -17.85
CA LYS A 370 1.29 35.36 -19.12
C LYS A 370 -0.15 34.91 -18.91
N GLU A 371 -1.05 35.38 -19.77
CA GLU A 371 -2.45 34.96 -19.75
C GLU A 371 -2.57 33.48 -20.14
N VAL A 372 -3.35 32.72 -19.36
CA VAL A 372 -3.64 31.30 -19.59
C VAL A 372 -5.13 31.10 -19.93
N PRO A 373 -5.48 30.08 -20.72
CA PRO A 373 -6.89 29.76 -20.98
C PRO A 373 -7.66 29.53 -19.68
N ALA A 374 -8.82 30.18 -19.55
CA ALA A 374 -9.68 30.09 -18.38
C ALA A 374 -11.16 30.26 -18.73
N GLN A 375 -12.03 29.69 -17.91
CA GLN A 375 -13.48 29.76 -18.05
C GLN A 375 -14.17 29.78 -16.69
N VAL A 376 -15.25 30.55 -16.58
CA VAL A 376 -16.20 30.45 -15.46
C VAL A 376 -17.17 29.31 -15.77
N ILE A 377 -17.17 28.26 -14.94
CA ILE A 377 -18.06 27.09 -15.08
C ILE A 377 -19.44 27.41 -14.48
N ASN A 378 -19.46 28.02 -13.30
CA ASN A 378 -20.69 28.33 -12.59
C ASN A 378 -20.51 29.60 -11.74
N TRP A 379 -21.61 30.29 -11.45
CA TRP A 379 -21.64 31.36 -10.47
C TRP A 379 -22.93 31.25 -9.64
N THR A 380 -22.78 31.07 -8.34
CA THR A 380 -23.89 30.94 -7.39
C THR A 380 -23.51 31.58 -6.06
N ASN A 381 -24.44 32.32 -5.46
CA ASN A 381 -24.29 32.93 -4.13
C ASN A 381 -22.99 33.74 -3.96
N GLY A 382 -22.62 34.55 -4.96
CA GLY A 382 -21.42 35.38 -4.91
C GLY A 382 -20.10 34.61 -5.00
N LYS A 383 -20.11 33.34 -5.44
CA LYS A 383 -18.92 32.52 -5.68
C LYS A 383 -18.88 32.08 -7.14
N ALA A 384 -17.75 32.30 -7.80
CA ALA A 384 -17.49 31.77 -9.14
C ALA A 384 -16.67 30.48 -9.02
N LYS A 385 -17.16 29.40 -9.63
CA LYS A 385 -16.36 28.21 -9.93
C LYS A 385 -15.69 28.43 -11.28
N LEU A 386 -14.37 28.38 -11.31
CA LEU A 386 -13.54 28.59 -12.50
C LEU A 386 -12.67 27.38 -12.78
N ILE A 387 -12.33 27.23 -14.06
CA ILE A 387 -11.34 26.28 -14.55
C ILE A 387 -10.30 27.04 -15.38
N PHE A 388 -9.02 26.72 -15.21
CA PHE A 388 -7.94 27.36 -15.95
C PHE A 388 -6.77 26.42 -16.17
N SER A 389 -6.01 26.64 -17.25
CA SER A 389 -4.81 25.84 -17.51
C SER A 389 -3.69 26.25 -16.56
N ALA A 390 -3.33 25.35 -15.64
CA ALA A 390 -2.20 25.51 -14.75
C ALA A 390 -1.01 24.69 -15.26
N SER A 391 0.19 25.26 -15.21
CA SER A 391 1.44 24.51 -15.32
C SER A 391 2.30 24.79 -14.09
N VAL A 392 2.57 23.76 -13.31
CA VAL A 392 3.23 23.88 -12.01
C VAL A 392 4.40 22.91 -11.97
N ALA A 393 5.55 23.38 -11.48
CA ALA A 393 6.77 22.59 -11.38
C ALA A 393 6.60 21.42 -10.38
N PRO A 394 7.41 20.35 -10.46
CA PRO A 394 7.39 19.28 -9.46
C PRO A 394 7.45 19.82 -8.03
N LEU A 395 6.67 19.23 -7.12
CA LEU A 395 6.75 19.51 -5.67
C LEU A 395 6.77 21.02 -5.34
N SER A 396 5.84 21.78 -5.91
CA SER A 396 5.87 23.24 -5.80
C SER A 396 4.47 23.86 -5.81
N CYS A 397 4.42 25.13 -5.39
CA CYS A 397 3.25 25.98 -5.49
C CYS A 397 3.48 27.07 -6.56
N SER A 398 2.43 27.45 -7.28
CA SER A 398 2.46 28.59 -8.20
C SER A 398 1.26 29.50 -7.95
N VAL A 399 1.52 30.82 -7.95
CA VAL A 399 0.48 31.85 -7.80
C VAL A 399 -0.06 32.23 -9.17
N TYR A 400 -1.38 32.27 -9.28
CA TYR A 400 -2.12 32.74 -10.45
C TYR A 400 -2.95 33.98 -10.08
N ASP A 401 -3.01 34.95 -10.98
CA ASP A 401 -3.80 36.18 -10.83
C ASP A 401 -5.13 36.04 -11.59
N VAL A 402 -6.23 35.92 -10.87
CA VAL A 402 -7.58 35.80 -11.43
C VAL A 402 -8.25 37.16 -11.48
N ARG A 403 -8.65 37.60 -12.68
CA ARG A 403 -9.33 38.88 -12.94
C ARG A 403 -10.65 38.66 -13.67
N PHE A 404 -11.70 39.38 -13.27
CA PHE A 404 -13.03 39.28 -13.88
C PHE A 404 -13.23 40.36 -14.95
N GLN A 405 -12.71 40.08 -16.14
CA GLN A 405 -12.77 40.95 -17.31
C GLN A 405 -13.01 40.09 -18.57
N LYS A 406 -13.41 40.69 -19.70
CA LYS A 406 -13.63 39.92 -20.95
C LYS A 406 -12.37 39.16 -21.33
N ASN A 407 -12.54 37.85 -21.59
CA ASN A 407 -11.47 36.95 -21.98
C ASN A 407 -11.10 37.15 -23.47
N ASN A 408 -9.82 37.13 -23.79
CA ASN A 408 -9.31 37.21 -25.17
C ASN A 408 -8.59 35.93 -25.63
N VAL A 409 -8.39 34.93 -24.77
CA VAL A 409 -7.63 33.71 -25.09
C VAL A 409 -8.48 32.72 -25.87
N ARG A 410 -8.08 32.47 -27.12
CA ARG A 410 -8.64 31.39 -27.94
C ARG A 410 -7.92 30.08 -27.68
N THR A 411 -8.67 29.00 -27.59
CA THR A 411 -8.15 27.63 -27.45
C THR A 411 -8.15 26.93 -28.81
N SER A 412 -7.24 25.97 -29.02
CA SER A 412 -7.27 25.08 -30.19
C SER A 412 -8.24 23.89 -30.03
N LEU A 413 -8.87 23.74 -28.87
CA LEU A 413 -9.90 22.74 -28.62
C LEU A 413 -11.16 23.11 -29.40
N LYS A 414 -11.62 22.21 -30.25
CA LYS A 414 -12.92 22.28 -30.92
C LYS A 414 -13.82 21.22 -30.31
N ALA A 415 -15.04 21.61 -29.97
CA ALA A 415 -16.06 20.70 -29.45
C ALA A 415 -17.33 20.86 -30.27
N THR A 416 -17.94 19.74 -30.67
CA THR A 416 -19.31 19.68 -31.19
C THR A 416 -20.15 18.80 -30.27
N ALA A 417 -21.41 18.53 -30.63
CA ALA A 417 -22.27 17.63 -29.87
C ALA A 417 -21.69 16.20 -29.73
N ASN A 418 -20.86 15.75 -30.67
CA ASN A 418 -20.33 14.39 -30.71
C ASN A 418 -18.83 14.30 -31.05
N THR A 419 -18.11 15.42 -31.12
CA THR A 419 -16.66 15.42 -31.39
C THR A 419 -15.89 16.31 -30.42
N LEU A 420 -14.68 15.88 -30.10
CA LEU A 420 -13.67 16.64 -29.36
C LEU A 420 -12.35 16.57 -30.11
N GLU A 421 -11.82 17.71 -30.55
CA GLU A 421 -10.60 17.79 -31.37
C GLU A 421 -9.62 18.78 -30.76
N ASN A 422 -8.37 18.34 -30.58
CA ASN A 422 -7.25 19.21 -30.22
C ASN A 422 -6.04 18.91 -31.14
N LYS A 423 -4.86 19.41 -30.79
CA LYS A 423 -3.64 19.22 -31.62
C LYS A 423 -3.11 17.79 -31.66
N ILE A 424 -3.56 16.93 -30.76
CA ILE A 424 -3.05 15.56 -30.56
C ILE A 424 -4.11 14.53 -30.98
N TYR A 425 -5.38 14.76 -30.64
CA TYR A 425 -6.44 13.79 -30.87
C TYR A 425 -7.69 14.43 -31.45
N LYS A 426 -8.37 13.65 -32.29
CA LYS A 426 -9.79 13.83 -32.62
C LYS A 426 -10.57 12.62 -32.14
N LEU A 427 -11.50 12.85 -31.23
CA LEU A 427 -12.43 11.84 -30.72
C LEU A 427 -13.82 12.12 -31.29
N THR A 428 -14.48 11.08 -31.78
CA THR A 428 -15.88 11.15 -32.28
C THR A 428 -16.70 10.08 -31.59
N LEU A 429 -17.87 10.44 -31.07
CA LEU A 429 -18.84 9.50 -30.52
C LEU A 429 -19.81 9.06 -31.63
N ASN A 430 -20.04 7.76 -31.75
CA ASN A 430 -21.07 7.21 -32.63
C ASN A 430 -22.47 7.40 -32.00
N SER A 431 -23.52 6.92 -32.68
CA SER A 431 -24.90 7.01 -32.20
C SER A 431 -25.18 6.22 -30.92
N ASN A 432 -24.32 5.25 -30.57
CA ASN A 432 -24.44 4.44 -29.36
C ASN A 432 -23.66 5.05 -28.17
N GLY A 433 -22.89 6.12 -28.41
CA GLY A 433 -22.02 6.74 -27.42
C GLY A 433 -20.62 6.10 -27.33
N ASP A 434 -20.28 5.15 -28.22
CA ASP A 434 -18.93 4.58 -28.27
C ASP A 434 -17.97 5.52 -28.99
N ILE A 435 -16.68 5.46 -28.63
CA ILE A 435 -15.62 6.11 -29.38
C ILE A 435 -15.51 5.43 -30.75
N ALA A 436 -15.81 6.18 -31.81
CA ALA A 436 -15.68 5.69 -33.18
C ALA A 436 -14.21 5.35 -33.50
N PRO A 437 -13.93 4.39 -34.41
CA PRO A 437 -12.57 3.92 -34.71
C PRO A 437 -11.60 4.98 -35.26
N SER A 438 -12.08 6.19 -35.54
CA SER A 438 -11.31 7.28 -36.17
C SER A 438 -10.48 8.12 -35.18
N LEU A 439 -10.00 7.53 -34.07
CA LEU A 439 -9.00 8.18 -33.22
C LEU A 439 -7.73 8.41 -34.04
N THR A 440 -7.61 9.61 -34.58
CA THR A 440 -6.47 10.01 -35.40
C THR A 440 -5.50 10.76 -34.52
N ASN A 441 -4.26 10.29 -34.50
CA ASN A 441 -3.14 11.03 -33.90
C ASN A 441 -2.92 12.25 -34.80
N GLY A 442 -3.10 13.46 -34.27
CA GLY A 442 -3.09 14.75 -34.97
C GLY A 442 -1.75 15.13 -35.59
N GLN A 443 -0.79 14.22 -35.67
CA GLN A 443 0.42 14.35 -36.49
C GLN A 443 0.22 13.69 -37.85
N THR A 444 -0.68 14.25 -38.65
CA THR A 444 -0.51 14.23 -40.11
C THR A 444 0.29 15.46 -40.49
N GLN A 445 1.54 15.21 -40.88
CA GLN A 445 2.39 15.96 -41.82
C GLN A 445 2.07 17.44 -42.02
N ASN A 446 3.01 18.30 -41.59
CA ASN A 446 3.44 19.46 -42.37
C ASN A 446 4.95 19.35 -42.57
#